data_AF-A0A2V4BN45-F1
#
_entry.id   AF-A0A2V4BN45-F1
#
_cell.length_a   1.000
_cell.length_b   1.000
_cell.length_c   1.000
_cell.angle_alpha   90.00
_cell.angle_beta   90.00
_cell.angle_gamma   90.00
#
_symmetry.space_group_name_H-M   'P 1'
#
loop_
_entity.id
_entity.type
_entity.pdbx_description
1 polymer ?
#
loop_
_entity_poly.entity_id
_entity_poly.type
_entity_poly.pdbx_seq_one_letter_code
_entity_poly.pdbx_strand_id
1 'polypeptide(L)'
;MSVPDFQTIMLPFLQNLSDGNKQSISQVMENLANHFKLTPEDLSLQVPSGKMGLFRNRVGWSRSYLKNAGLVNYPERGVYQITQVGVDFLKTNPKKLRMQELLQFPMYNEWRSTFNSNTGSQGLESESSKIEEEELTPQEKLTKTIDAINQQLASDILDALKGNTFQYFEKFVVQLLQSMGYGGFRKDSGMVTGASGDNGIDGVILQDVLGLESVGIQAKRFTTNNAGSGDIRNFIGSLAIKGFSKGVFLTTSSFSPEAIKTASESKQHKIILIDGKKLANLAIEFNVGVQIDETIQLKRIDMDFFDEIN
;
A
#
# COMPACT_ATOMS: atom_id res chain seq x y z
N MET A 1 9.29 8.16 12.55
CA MET A 1 9.71 8.01 11.14
C MET A 1 10.80 9.02 10.84
N SER A 2 11.74 8.72 9.95
CA SER A 2 12.81 9.64 9.53
C SER A 2 12.28 10.84 8.71
N VAL A 3 11.26 10.61 7.87
CA VAL A 3 10.59 11.66 7.11
C VAL A 3 9.55 12.36 7.99
N PRO A 4 9.63 13.70 8.17
CA PRO A 4 8.69 14.46 8.98
C PRO A 4 7.27 14.44 8.39
N ASP A 5 6.26 14.62 9.24
CA ASP A 5 4.87 14.80 8.82
C ASP A 5 4.67 16.15 8.10
N PHE A 6 3.55 16.30 7.39
CA PHE A 6 3.30 17.51 6.61
C PHE A 6 3.13 18.78 7.46
N GLN A 7 2.68 18.67 8.72
CA GLN A 7 2.55 19.83 9.61
C GLN A 7 3.92 20.28 10.11
N THR A 8 4.79 19.34 10.50
CA THR A 8 6.17 19.65 10.92
C THR A 8 6.98 20.34 9.82
N ILE A 9 6.71 20.04 8.55
CA ILE A 9 7.33 20.70 7.39
C ILE A 9 6.88 22.17 7.22
N MET A 10 5.69 22.56 7.69
CA MET A 10 5.11 23.88 7.38
C MET A 10 5.99 25.06 7.83
N LEU A 11 6.52 25.03 9.06
CA LEU A 11 7.36 26.11 9.56
C LEU A 11 8.71 26.20 8.81
N PRO A 12 9.50 25.11 8.68
CA PRO A 12 10.73 25.14 7.89
C PRO A 12 10.49 25.51 6.42
N PHE A 13 9.36 25.11 5.83
CA PHE A 13 8.98 25.53 4.47
C PHE A 13 8.84 27.05 4.39
N LEU A 14 8.10 27.64 5.32
CA LEU A 14 7.89 29.09 5.35
C LEU A 14 9.19 29.85 5.63
N GLN A 15 10.02 29.34 6.55
CA GLN A 15 11.34 29.89 6.86
C GLN A 15 12.28 29.82 5.65
N ASN A 16 12.18 28.79 4.82
CA ASN A 16 13.01 28.68 3.62
C ASN A 16 12.77 29.82 2.62
N LEU A 17 11.57 30.42 2.65
CA LEU A 17 11.18 31.56 1.81
C LEU A 17 11.33 32.92 2.52
N SER A 18 11.96 32.97 3.71
CA SER A 18 11.99 34.18 4.55
C SER A 18 12.74 35.36 3.93
N ASP A 19 13.58 35.11 2.93
CA ASP A 19 14.32 36.14 2.19
C ASP A 19 13.43 36.94 1.23
N GLY A 20 12.16 36.54 1.05
CA GLY A 20 11.23 37.21 0.16
C GLY A 20 11.45 36.90 -1.31
N ASN A 21 12.44 36.09 -1.66
CA ASN A 21 12.76 35.78 -3.05
C ASN A 21 11.84 34.68 -3.60
N LYS A 22 11.69 34.68 -4.92
CA LYS A 22 11.02 33.59 -5.64
C LYS A 22 11.92 32.36 -5.64
N GLN A 23 11.41 31.23 -5.14
CA GLN A 23 12.14 29.96 -5.15
C GLN A 23 11.37 28.86 -5.88
N SER A 24 12.08 28.04 -6.65
CA SER A 24 11.52 26.88 -7.33
C SER A 24 11.23 25.74 -6.35
N ILE A 25 10.30 24.86 -6.71
CA ILE A 25 10.02 23.63 -5.94
C ILE A 25 11.27 22.77 -5.72
N SER A 26 12.18 22.70 -6.69
CA SER A 26 13.41 21.91 -6.57
C SER A 26 14.31 22.47 -5.47
N GLN A 27 14.51 23.80 -5.43
CA GLN A 27 15.29 24.47 -4.40
C GLN A 27 14.67 24.29 -3.01
N VAL A 28 13.35 24.49 -2.90
CA VAL A 28 12.64 24.32 -1.63
C VAL A 28 12.74 22.88 -1.13
N MET A 29 12.57 21.89 -2.01
CA MET A 29 12.71 20.47 -1.67
C MET A 29 14.12 20.12 -1.19
N GLU A 30 15.15 20.61 -1.88
CA GLU A 30 16.55 20.39 -1.52
C GLU A 30 16.88 21.00 -0.15
N ASN A 31 16.48 22.26 0.06
CA ASN A 31 16.70 22.95 1.33
C ASN A 31 16.00 22.25 2.50
N LEU A 32 14.76 21.78 2.30
CA LEU A 32 14.02 21.05 3.32
C LEU A 32 14.64 19.67 3.59
N ALA A 33 15.06 18.94 2.55
CA ALA A 33 15.76 17.68 2.73
C ALA A 33 17.04 17.85 3.55
N ASN A 34 17.81 18.91 3.27
CA ASN A 34 19.01 19.26 4.03
C ASN A 34 18.70 19.66 5.47
N HIS A 35 17.64 20.46 5.69
CA HIS A 35 17.20 20.89 7.02
C HIS A 35 16.85 19.68 7.92
N PHE A 36 16.10 18.72 7.37
CA PHE A 36 15.70 17.51 8.08
C PHE A 36 16.75 16.39 8.04
N LYS A 37 17.88 16.61 7.37
CA LYS A 37 18.99 15.64 7.21
C LYS A 37 18.52 14.30 6.64
N LEU A 38 17.65 14.35 5.63
CA LEU A 38 17.08 13.16 5.00
C LEU A 38 18.14 12.41 4.19
N THR A 39 18.15 11.09 4.33
CA THR A 39 19.04 10.21 3.56
C THR A 39 18.47 9.91 2.17
N PRO A 40 19.28 9.37 1.24
CA PRO A 40 18.77 8.86 -0.03
C PRO A 40 17.68 7.79 0.13
N GLU A 41 17.78 6.96 1.18
CA GLU A 41 16.77 5.96 1.52
C GLU A 41 15.45 6.62 1.90
N ASP A 42 15.49 7.66 2.73
CA ASP A 42 14.30 8.43 3.14
C ASP A 42 13.61 9.11 1.95
N LEU A 43 14.40 9.66 1.02
CA LEU A 43 13.90 10.30 -0.20
C LEU A 43 13.36 9.28 -1.22
N SER A 44 13.77 8.01 -1.13
CA SER A 44 13.26 6.93 -1.97
C SER A 44 11.91 6.38 -1.50
N LEU A 45 11.51 6.66 -0.25
CA LEU A 45 10.22 6.22 0.28
C LEU A 45 9.08 6.79 -0.56
N GLN A 46 8.10 5.93 -0.84
CA GLN A 46 6.89 6.30 -1.60
C GLN A 46 5.69 6.37 -0.67
N VAL A 47 4.67 7.14 -1.08
CA VAL A 47 3.33 6.95 -0.52
C VAL A 47 2.86 5.53 -0.82
N PRO A 48 1.95 4.92 -0.03
CA PRO A 48 1.64 3.50 -0.23
C PRO A 48 0.98 3.18 -1.58
N SER A 49 0.41 4.18 -2.27
CA SER A 49 -0.02 4.03 -3.67
C SER A 49 1.11 3.83 -4.69
N GLY A 50 2.38 4.00 -4.31
CA GLY A 50 3.56 3.84 -5.17
C GLY A 50 3.77 4.93 -6.25
N LYS A 51 2.81 5.84 -6.43
CA LYS A 51 2.82 6.82 -7.54
C LYS A 51 3.66 8.07 -7.28
N MET A 52 4.05 8.33 -6.03
CA MET A 52 4.74 9.56 -5.64
C MET A 52 5.67 9.32 -4.46
N GLY A 53 6.79 10.05 -4.41
CA GLY A 53 7.66 10.06 -3.23
C GLY A 53 6.93 10.63 -2.00
N LEU A 54 7.09 9.99 -0.85
CA LEU A 54 6.43 10.33 0.41
C LEU A 54 6.75 11.77 0.85
N PHE A 55 8.03 12.13 0.86
CA PHE A 55 8.46 13.47 1.25
C PHE A 55 7.90 14.54 0.31
N ARG A 56 7.97 14.31 -1.01
CA ARG A 56 7.40 15.23 -2.02
C ARG A 56 5.90 15.43 -1.83
N ASN A 57 5.18 14.35 -1.50
CA ASN A 57 3.75 14.42 -1.22
C ASN A 57 3.46 15.30 0.01
N ARG A 58 4.16 15.06 1.12
CA ARG A 58 4.00 15.82 2.37
C ARG A 58 4.36 17.31 2.19
N VAL A 59 5.46 17.63 1.51
CA VAL A 59 5.81 19.01 1.14
C VAL A 59 4.70 19.66 0.29
N GLY A 60 4.12 18.92 -0.66
CA GLY A 60 2.99 19.38 -1.47
C GLY A 60 1.77 19.78 -0.62
N TRP A 61 1.46 19.01 0.42
CA TRP A 61 0.40 19.32 1.38
C TRP A 61 0.75 20.52 2.25
N SER A 62 1.94 20.57 2.85
CA SER A 62 2.40 21.74 3.64
C SER A 62 2.24 23.02 2.83
N ARG A 63 2.71 23.01 1.58
CA ARG A 63 2.60 24.12 0.64
C ARG A 63 1.13 24.52 0.36
N SER A 64 0.24 23.55 0.19
CA SER A 64 -1.18 23.81 -0.05
C SER A 64 -1.83 24.50 1.14
N TYR A 65 -1.59 24.00 2.35
CA TYR A 65 -2.13 24.58 3.58
C TYR A 65 -1.59 25.99 3.84
N LEU A 66 -0.29 26.22 3.65
CA LEU A 66 0.31 27.54 3.76
C LEU A 66 -0.27 28.54 2.76
N LYS A 67 -0.53 28.12 1.51
CA LYS A 67 -1.18 28.97 0.50
C LYS A 67 -2.60 29.32 0.90
N ASN A 68 -3.37 28.33 1.34
CA ASN A 68 -4.77 28.55 1.74
C ASN A 68 -4.87 29.41 3.01
N ALA A 69 -3.83 29.45 3.84
CA ALA A 69 -3.71 30.40 4.96
C ALA A 69 -3.19 31.79 4.57
N GLY A 70 -2.85 32.00 3.30
CA GLY A 70 -2.33 33.28 2.79
C GLY A 70 -0.88 33.58 3.16
N LEU A 71 -0.14 32.59 3.69
CA LEU A 71 1.26 32.77 4.13
C LEU A 71 2.26 32.71 2.98
N VAL A 72 1.92 31.99 1.91
CA VAL A 72 2.71 31.89 0.68
C VAL A 72 1.82 32.07 -0.54
N ASN A 73 2.38 32.57 -1.63
CA ASN A 73 1.72 32.65 -2.93
C ASN A 73 2.54 31.91 -4.00
N TYR A 74 1.91 31.64 -5.14
CA TYR A 74 2.54 30.95 -6.27
C TYR A 74 2.59 31.95 -7.44
N PRO A 75 3.65 32.76 -7.56
CA PRO A 75 3.74 33.76 -8.63
C PRO A 75 3.76 33.12 -10.02
N GLU A 76 4.38 31.95 -10.15
CA GLU A 76 4.53 31.18 -11.38
C GLU A 76 4.41 29.68 -11.08
N ARG A 77 4.20 28.86 -12.11
CA ARG A 77 4.08 27.40 -11.96
C ARG A 77 5.35 26.82 -11.34
N GLY A 78 5.20 26.20 -10.17
CA GLY A 78 6.32 25.57 -9.46
C GLY A 78 7.27 26.55 -8.77
N VAL A 79 6.91 27.84 -8.71
CA VAL A 79 7.66 28.90 -8.02
C VAL A 79 6.83 29.40 -6.84
N TYR A 80 7.49 29.61 -5.70
CA TYR A 80 6.86 29.99 -4.44
C TYR A 80 7.53 31.23 -3.86
N GLN A 81 6.73 32.05 -3.18
CA GLN A 81 7.20 33.24 -2.50
C GLN A 81 6.38 33.46 -1.23
N ILE A 82 7.01 33.95 -0.17
CA ILE A 82 6.33 34.33 1.07
C ILE A 82 5.52 35.62 0.87
N THR A 83 4.36 35.71 1.51
CA THR A 83 3.54 36.94 1.50
C THR A 83 3.92 37.86 2.67
N GLN A 84 3.41 39.09 2.67
CA GLN A 84 3.59 40.00 3.82
C GLN A 84 3.04 39.39 5.12
N VAL A 85 1.90 38.69 5.05
CA VAL A 85 1.31 37.96 6.19
C VAL A 85 2.27 36.88 6.70
N GLY A 86 2.91 36.15 5.80
CA GLY A 86 3.93 35.15 6.14
C GLY A 86 5.16 35.76 6.82
N VAL A 87 5.64 36.89 6.30
CA VAL A 87 6.77 37.64 6.88
C VAL A 87 6.43 38.12 8.29
N ASP A 88 5.25 38.71 8.48
CA ASP A 88 4.83 39.22 9.78
C ASP A 88 4.60 38.09 10.79
N PHE A 89 4.11 36.93 10.34
CA PHE A 89 4.06 35.74 11.18
C PHE A 89 5.46 35.29 11.63
N LEU A 90 6.45 35.22 10.73
CA LEU A 90 7.83 34.82 11.09
C LEU A 90 8.50 35.79 12.08
N LYS A 91 8.17 37.09 12.03
CA LYS A 91 8.67 38.09 13.00
C LYS A 91 8.24 37.79 14.44
N THR A 92 7.15 37.06 14.65
CA THR A 92 6.72 36.62 15.99
C THR A 92 7.62 35.53 16.59
N ASN A 93 8.62 35.08 15.83
CA ASN A 93 9.54 33.99 16.18
C ASN A 93 8.79 32.70 16.61
N PRO A 94 7.91 32.17 15.74
CA PRO A 94 7.11 31.01 16.06
C PRO A 94 7.99 29.77 16.21
N LYS A 95 7.74 28.95 17.24
CA LYS A 95 8.44 27.68 17.45
C LYS A 95 7.85 26.53 16.64
N LYS A 96 6.59 26.65 16.23
CA LYS A 96 5.86 25.67 15.43
C LYS A 96 4.80 26.36 14.58
N LEU A 97 4.45 25.73 13.47
CA LEU A 97 3.31 26.10 12.63
C LEU A 97 2.61 24.80 12.25
N ARG A 98 1.47 24.53 12.88
CA ARG A 98 0.64 23.36 12.63
C ARG A 98 -0.76 23.80 12.22
N MET A 99 -1.62 22.83 11.92
CA MET A 99 -2.99 23.06 11.47
C MET A 99 -3.80 23.94 12.44
N GLN A 100 -3.55 23.79 13.75
CA GLN A 100 -4.22 24.58 14.78
C GLN A 100 -3.83 26.07 14.72
N GLU A 101 -2.55 26.39 14.50
CA GLU A 101 -2.11 27.77 14.34
C GLU A 101 -2.62 28.39 13.04
N LEU A 102 -2.95 27.60 12.01
CA LEU A 102 -3.54 28.14 10.78
C LEU A 102 -4.93 28.76 11.00
N LEU A 103 -5.66 28.35 12.05
CA LEU A 103 -6.99 28.88 12.39
C LEU A 103 -6.99 30.37 12.75
N GLN A 104 -5.82 30.96 13.03
CA GLN A 104 -5.74 32.41 13.28
C GLN A 104 -5.81 33.23 11.99
N PHE A 105 -5.63 32.61 10.81
CA PHE A 105 -5.62 33.33 9.52
C PHE A 105 -7.01 33.35 8.88
N PRO A 106 -7.56 34.54 8.57
CA PRO A 106 -8.90 34.67 7.98
C PRO A 106 -9.06 33.88 6.66
N MET A 107 -8.06 33.94 5.78
CA MET A 107 -8.04 33.19 4.50
C MET A 107 -8.18 31.68 4.71
N TYR A 108 -7.56 31.14 5.77
CA TYR A 108 -7.64 29.71 6.07
C TYR A 108 -9.04 29.32 6.53
N ASN A 109 -9.64 30.14 7.40
CA ASN A 109 -11.00 29.91 7.89
C ASN A 109 -12.04 30.04 6.77
N GLU A 110 -11.86 31.01 5.87
CA GLU A 110 -12.69 31.15 4.67
C GLU A 110 -12.58 29.89 3.79
N TRP A 111 -11.37 29.47 3.44
CA TRP A 111 -11.15 28.23 2.67
C TRP A 111 -11.79 27.01 3.35
N ARG A 112 -11.63 26.86 4.67
CA ARG A 112 -12.25 25.76 5.42
C ARG A 112 -13.77 25.85 5.40
N SER A 113 -14.37 27.02 5.53
CA SER A 113 -15.82 27.20 5.51
C SER A 113 -16.42 26.91 4.14
N THR A 114 -15.72 27.28 3.07
CA THR A 114 -16.16 27.11 1.69
C THR A 114 -16.03 25.67 1.21
N PHE A 115 -15.00 24.95 1.67
CA PHE A 115 -14.65 23.63 1.12
C PHE A 115 -14.72 22.46 2.12
N ASN A 116 -14.84 22.70 3.44
CA ASN A 116 -14.82 21.66 4.49
C ASN A 116 -16.04 21.70 5.44
N SER A 117 -17.17 22.27 5.02
CA SER A 117 -18.35 22.57 5.84
C SER A 117 -19.14 21.37 6.41
N ASN A 118 -18.62 20.14 6.34
CA ASN A 118 -19.31 18.94 6.84
C ASN A 118 -18.53 18.09 7.87
N THR A 119 -17.49 18.63 8.52
CA THR A 119 -16.80 17.91 9.62
C THR A 119 -17.32 18.32 10.99
N GLY A 120 -18.59 17.99 11.25
CA GLY A 120 -19.17 17.98 12.59
C GLY A 120 -19.26 16.55 13.11
N SER A 121 -18.43 16.19 14.08
CA SER A 121 -18.84 15.56 15.35
C SER A 121 -17.61 15.12 16.14
N GLN A 122 -17.53 15.65 17.36
CA GLN A 122 -16.60 15.24 18.40
C GLN A 122 -16.90 13.81 18.84
N GLY A 123 -15.86 12.97 18.90
CA GLY A 123 -15.84 11.71 19.61
C GLY A 123 -14.65 11.66 20.57
N LEU A 124 -14.91 11.27 21.81
CA LEU A 124 -13.91 11.03 22.83
C LEU A 124 -13.15 9.75 22.48
N GLU A 125 -12.00 9.89 21.84
CA GLU A 125 -11.01 8.83 21.68
C GLU A 125 -9.67 9.29 22.26
N SER A 126 -8.97 8.33 22.87
CA SER A 126 -7.75 8.48 23.66
C SER A 126 -6.70 9.40 23.02
N GLU A 127 -6.04 10.22 23.84
CA GLU A 127 -5.12 11.27 23.40
C GLU A 127 -3.90 10.75 22.60
N SER A 128 -3.50 9.47 22.72
CA SER A 128 -2.36 8.94 21.96
C SER A 128 -2.69 8.57 20.51
N SER A 129 -3.92 8.16 20.21
CA SER A 129 -4.35 7.77 18.85
C SER A 129 -4.76 8.99 18.00
N LYS A 130 -5.22 10.08 18.62
CA LYS A 130 -5.53 11.33 17.91
C LYS A 130 -4.31 12.01 17.28
N ILE A 131 -3.15 11.92 17.93
CA ILE A 131 -1.92 12.56 17.45
C ILE A 131 -1.43 11.89 16.14
N GLU A 132 -1.42 10.55 16.09
CA GLU A 132 -1.00 9.82 14.89
C GLU A 132 -1.95 10.02 13.70
N GLU A 133 -3.25 10.22 13.95
CA GLU A 133 -4.23 10.49 12.88
C GLU A 133 -4.15 11.93 12.34
N GLU A 134 -3.81 12.93 13.15
CA GLU A 134 -3.67 14.31 12.67
C GLU A 134 -2.40 14.52 11.81
N GLU A 135 -1.38 13.68 11.96
CA GLU A 135 -0.11 13.77 11.22
C GLU A 135 -0.19 13.23 9.79
N LEU A 136 -1.22 12.46 9.45
CA LEU A 136 -1.39 11.89 8.11
C LEU A 136 -2.04 12.88 7.15
N THR A 137 -1.51 12.96 5.95
CA THR A 137 -2.20 13.62 4.84
C THR A 137 -3.51 12.89 4.51
N PRO A 138 -4.51 13.57 3.92
CA PRO A 138 -5.77 12.92 3.52
C PRO A 138 -5.58 11.68 2.63
N GLN A 139 -4.55 11.69 1.77
CA GLN A 139 -4.23 10.55 0.90
C GLN A 139 -3.64 9.37 1.67
N GLU A 140 -2.77 9.63 2.66
CA GLU A 140 -2.27 8.58 3.56
C GLU A 140 -3.41 8.00 4.41
N LYS A 141 -4.34 8.83 4.91
CA LYS A 141 -5.54 8.37 5.63
C LYS A 141 -6.38 7.44 4.77
N LEU A 142 -6.75 7.87 3.57
CA LEU A 142 -7.51 7.05 2.63
C LEU A 142 -6.83 5.70 2.37
N THR A 143 -5.51 5.71 2.18
CA THR A 143 -4.77 4.47 1.92
C THR A 143 -4.78 3.53 3.12
N LYS A 144 -4.55 4.05 4.34
CA LYS A 144 -4.68 3.25 5.56
C LYS A 144 -6.09 2.68 5.73
N THR A 145 -7.12 3.46 5.41
CA THR A 145 -8.51 2.98 5.44
C THR A 145 -8.74 1.86 4.43
N ILE A 146 -8.25 2.00 3.19
CA ILE A 146 -8.33 0.93 2.17
C ILE A 146 -7.57 -0.32 2.63
N ASP A 147 -6.38 -0.18 3.21
CA ASP A 147 -5.61 -1.32 3.73
C ASP A 147 -6.36 -2.03 4.86
N ALA A 148 -7.03 -1.29 5.75
CA ALA A 148 -7.86 -1.87 6.80
C ALA A 148 -9.09 -2.60 6.24
N ILE A 149 -9.76 -2.02 5.24
CA ILE A 149 -10.87 -2.67 4.53
C ILE A 149 -10.39 -3.98 3.87
N ASN A 150 -9.26 -3.94 3.18
CA ASN A 150 -8.69 -5.13 2.53
C ASN A 150 -8.25 -6.18 3.55
N GLN A 151 -7.75 -5.79 4.72
CA GLN A 151 -7.42 -6.75 5.79
C GLN A 151 -8.66 -7.43 6.34
N GLN A 152 -9.76 -6.70 6.54
CA GLN A 152 -11.03 -7.29 6.94
C GLN A 152 -11.55 -8.24 5.85
N LEU A 153 -11.57 -7.80 4.60
CA LEU A 153 -11.99 -8.63 3.46
C LEU A 153 -11.12 -9.90 3.34
N ALA A 154 -9.81 -9.79 3.54
CA ALA A 154 -8.91 -10.93 3.53
C ALA A 154 -9.25 -11.96 4.64
N SER A 155 -9.64 -11.48 5.82
CA SER A 155 -10.15 -12.33 6.91
C SER A 155 -11.43 -13.05 6.50
N ASP A 156 -12.40 -12.33 5.92
CA ASP A 156 -13.69 -12.88 5.50
C ASP A 156 -13.52 -13.95 4.40
N ILE A 157 -12.61 -13.72 3.44
CA ILE A 157 -12.23 -14.72 2.43
C ILE A 157 -11.68 -15.97 3.11
N LEU A 158 -10.79 -15.83 4.09
CA LEU A 158 -10.21 -16.99 4.77
C LEU A 158 -11.25 -17.80 5.54
N ASP A 159 -12.18 -17.13 6.22
CA ASP A 159 -13.25 -17.80 6.94
C ASP A 159 -14.20 -18.54 5.98
N ALA A 160 -14.51 -17.94 4.83
CA ALA A 160 -15.27 -18.61 3.78
C ALA A 160 -14.52 -19.84 3.25
N LEU A 161 -13.21 -19.75 2.96
CA LEU A 161 -12.42 -20.89 2.48
C LEU A 161 -12.32 -22.01 3.53
N LYS A 162 -12.17 -21.66 4.81
CA LYS A 162 -12.17 -22.62 5.92
C LYS A 162 -13.53 -23.27 6.13
N GLY A 163 -14.64 -22.55 5.92
CA GLY A 163 -15.99 -23.09 6.03
C GLY A 163 -16.40 -24.04 4.90
N ASN A 164 -15.71 -23.98 3.75
CA ASN A 164 -16.01 -24.81 2.59
C ASN A 164 -15.31 -26.18 2.60
N THR A 165 -15.65 -27.04 1.64
CA THR A 165 -15.04 -28.37 1.51
C THR A 165 -13.59 -28.30 1.02
N PHE A 166 -12.82 -29.37 1.23
CA PHE A 166 -11.46 -29.47 0.72
C PHE A 166 -11.41 -29.34 -0.81
N GLN A 167 -12.33 -30.00 -1.51
CA GLN A 167 -12.41 -29.93 -2.98
C GLN A 167 -12.74 -28.52 -3.49
N TYR A 168 -13.51 -27.75 -2.72
CA TYR A 168 -13.77 -26.36 -3.04
C TYR A 168 -12.49 -25.52 -2.93
N PHE A 169 -11.71 -25.72 -1.86
CA PHE A 169 -10.44 -25.03 -1.67
C PHE A 169 -9.43 -25.35 -2.78
N GLU A 170 -9.31 -26.60 -3.20
CA GLU A 170 -8.47 -26.99 -4.34
C GLU A 170 -8.86 -26.24 -5.62
N LYS A 171 -10.17 -26.20 -5.94
CA LYS A 171 -10.68 -25.46 -7.10
C LYS A 171 -10.39 -23.97 -7.01
N PHE A 172 -10.55 -23.37 -5.82
CA PHE A 172 -10.26 -21.96 -5.59
C PHE A 172 -8.79 -21.64 -5.84
N VAL A 173 -7.88 -22.44 -5.29
CA VAL A 173 -6.42 -22.28 -5.48
C VAL A 173 -6.06 -22.29 -6.97
N VAL A 174 -6.69 -23.19 -7.73
CA VAL A 174 -6.44 -23.32 -9.18
C VAL A 174 -6.93 -22.08 -9.91
N GLN A 175 -8.15 -21.63 -9.62
CA GLN A 175 -8.70 -20.40 -10.22
C GLN A 175 -7.85 -19.17 -9.88
N LEU A 176 -7.30 -19.11 -8.66
CA LEU A 176 -6.38 -18.06 -8.26
C LEU A 176 -5.11 -18.06 -9.12
N LEU A 177 -4.43 -19.21 -9.22
CA LEU A 177 -3.21 -19.32 -10.01
C LEU A 177 -3.47 -19.03 -11.50
N GLN A 178 -4.61 -19.44 -12.04
CA GLN A 178 -5.02 -19.11 -13.41
C GLN A 178 -5.23 -17.60 -13.60
N SER A 179 -5.87 -16.94 -12.63
CA SER A 179 -6.10 -15.48 -12.67
C SER A 179 -4.78 -14.69 -12.55
N MET A 180 -3.76 -15.29 -11.94
CA MET A 180 -2.38 -14.78 -11.93
C MET A 180 -1.62 -15.02 -13.24
N GLY A 181 -2.19 -15.76 -14.19
CA GLY A 181 -1.61 -16.01 -15.52
C GLY A 181 -0.92 -17.37 -15.69
N TYR A 182 -0.95 -18.26 -14.68
CA TYR A 182 -0.43 -19.62 -14.81
C TYR A 182 -1.39 -20.53 -15.60
N GLY A 183 -0.88 -21.55 -16.30
CA GLY A 183 -1.68 -22.56 -17.01
C GLY A 183 -2.13 -22.18 -18.44
N GLY A 184 -1.88 -20.93 -18.87
CA GLY A 184 -2.23 -20.43 -20.20
C GLY A 184 -3.75 -20.20 -20.41
N PHE A 185 -4.10 -19.48 -21.49
CA PHE A 185 -5.49 -19.04 -21.77
C PHE A 185 -6.44 -20.13 -22.32
N ARG A 186 -6.04 -21.41 -22.41
CA ARG A 186 -6.95 -22.46 -22.91
C ARG A 186 -7.74 -23.05 -21.74
N LYS A 187 -9.07 -23.14 -21.92
CA LYS A 187 -10.02 -23.71 -20.94
C LYS A 187 -9.63 -25.11 -20.43
N ASP A 188 -8.81 -25.85 -21.19
CA ASP A 188 -8.43 -27.24 -20.90
C ASP A 188 -6.91 -27.44 -20.61
N SER A 189 -6.07 -26.39 -20.58
CA SER A 189 -4.59 -26.56 -20.51
C SER A 189 -3.96 -26.38 -19.13
N GLY A 190 -4.70 -25.87 -18.14
CA GLY A 190 -4.09 -25.41 -16.89
C GLY A 190 -3.96 -26.45 -15.78
N MET A 191 -4.64 -27.60 -15.88
CA MET A 191 -4.62 -28.57 -14.78
C MET A 191 -4.85 -30.00 -15.26
N VAL A 192 -3.86 -30.86 -15.03
CA VAL A 192 -4.10 -32.30 -14.89
C VAL A 192 -4.47 -32.50 -13.42
N THR A 193 -5.76 -32.46 -13.10
CA THR A 193 -6.23 -32.84 -11.75
C THR A 193 -5.92 -34.31 -11.57
N GLY A 194 -4.95 -34.63 -10.71
CA GLY A 194 -4.74 -36.00 -10.28
C GLY A 194 -6.04 -36.52 -9.67
N ALA A 195 -6.50 -37.67 -10.14
CA ALA A 195 -7.53 -38.42 -9.44
C ALA A 195 -7.05 -38.63 -7.99
N SER A 196 -7.93 -38.41 -7.01
CA SER A 196 -7.63 -38.61 -5.59
C SER A 196 -6.87 -39.92 -5.38
N GLY A 197 -5.64 -39.84 -4.84
CA GLY A 197 -4.77 -41.00 -4.61
C GLY A 197 -3.28 -40.76 -4.84
N ASP A 198 -2.89 -39.59 -5.36
CA ASP A 198 -1.54 -39.37 -5.87
C ASP A 198 -0.60 -38.72 -4.84
N ASN A 199 -0.23 -39.46 -3.80
CA ASN A 199 0.96 -39.24 -2.93
C ASN A 199 1.27 -37.79 -2.49
N GLY A 200 0.29 -36.88 -2.38
CA GLY A 200 0.51 -35.48 -1.96
C GLY A 200 0.80 -34.46 -3.07
N ILE A 201 0.35 -34.66 -4.31
CA ILE A 201 0.21 -33.57 -5.30
C ILE A 201 -1.27 -33.42 -5.63
N ASP A 202 -1.84 -32.25 -5.36
CA ASP A 202 -3.27 -31.96 -5.59
C ASP A 202 -3.51 -31.42 -7.02
N GLY A 203 -2.46 -30.88 -7.64
CA GLY A 203 -2.56 -30.33 -8.99
C GLY A 203 -1.21 -30.09 -9.65
N VAL A 204 -1.26 -29.88 -10.96
CA VAL A 204 -0.10 -29.50 -11.77
C VAL A 204 -0.52 -28.34 -12.63
N ILE A 205 0.26 -27.26 -12.65
CA ILE A 205 0.01 -26.09 -13.49
C ILE A 205 1.23 -25.78 -14.35
N LEU A 206 0.99 -25.36 -15.59
CA LEU A 206 2.07 -24.91 -16.48
C LEU A 206 2.51 -23.49 -16.10
N GLN A 207 3.82 -23.23 -16.12
CA GLN A 207 4.36 -21.91 -15.85
C GLN A 207 4.07 -20.91 -16.98
N ASP A 208 3.91 -21.42 -18.20
CA ASP A 208 3.73 -20.63 -19.41
C ASP A 208 2.88 -21.38 -20.45
N VAL A 209 2.48 -20.67 -21.51
CA VAL A 209 1.60 -21.19 -22.58
C VAL A 209 2.25 -22.30 -23.41
N LEU A 210 3.59 -22.31 -23.54
CA LEU A 210 4.32 -23.34 -24.26
C LEU A 210 4.45 -24.62 -23.42
N GLY A 211 4.24 -24.53 -22.11
CA GLY A 211 4.27 -25.68 -21.19
C GLY A 211 5.66 -26.25 -20.99
N LEU A 212 6.70 -25.41 -21.12
CA LEU A 212 8.10 -25.84 -20.99
C LEU A 212 8.42 -26.27 -19.55
N GLU A 213 7.77 -25.64 -18.57
CA GLU A 213 7.91 -25.98 -17.16
C GLU A 213 6.54 -26.19 -16.51
N SER A 214 6.43 -27.27 -15.74
CA SER A 214 5.28 -27.61 -14.91
C SER A 214 5.60 -27.43 -13.43
N VAL A 215 4.64 -26.93 -12.67
CA VAL A 215 4.73 -26.65 -11.24
C VAL A 215 3.75 -27.54 -10.50
N GLY A 216 4.25 -28.31 -9.53
CA GLY A 216 3.40 -29.12 -8.64
C GLY A 216 2.69 -28.25 -7.60
N ILE A 217 1.43 -28.54 -7.32
CA ILE A 217 0.62 -27.79 -6.37
C ILE A 217 0.19 -28.71 -5.22
N GLN A 218 0.33 -28.23 -3.99
CA GLN A 218 -0.44 -28.72 -2.85
C GLN A 218 -1.26 -27.60 -2.23
N ALA A 219 -2.50 -27.92 -1.90
CA ALA A 219 -3.44 -27.08 -1.21
C ALA A 219 -3.87 -27.80 0.07
N LYS A 220 -3.48 -27.30 1.25
CA LYS A 220 -3.98 -27.81 2.53
C LYS A 220 -4.97 -26.86 3.18
N ARG A 221 -6.21 -27.33 3.37
CA ARG A 221 -7.22 -26.61 4.14
C ARG A 221 -7.06 -26.93 5.63
N PHE A 222 -6.39 -26.05 6.37
CA PHE A 222 -6.30 -26.11 7.82
C PHE A 222 -7.22 -25.08 8.47
N THR A 223 -7.98 -25.52 9.47
CA THR A 223 -8.92 -24.67 10.23
C THR A 223 -8.27 -24.09 11.49
N THR A 224 -7.55 -24.93 12.25
CA THR A 224 -6.96 -24.56 13.56
C THR A 224 -5.45 -24.79 13.64
N ASN A 225 -4.92 -25.74 12.87
CA ASN A 225 -3.50 -26.11 12.93
C ASN A 225 -2.68 -25.34 11.88
N ASN A 226 -1.38 -25.21 12.11
CA ASN A 226 -0.45 -24.68 11.12
C ASN A 226 0.19 -25.81 10.31
N ALA A 227 0.61 -25.50 9.08
CA ALA A 227 1.39 -26.41 8.26
C ALA A 227 2.81 -26.54 8.83
N GLY A 228 3.25 -27.77 9.10
CA GLY A 228 4.52 -28.08 9.73
C GLY A 228 5.57 -28.60 8.77
N SER A 229 6.79 -28.82 9.28
CA SER A 229 7.91 -29.38 8.49
C SER A 229 7.62 -30.77 7.92
N GLY A 230 6.75 -31.56 8.57
CA GLY A 230 6.30 -32.85 8.05
C GLY A 230 5.52 -32.71 6.74
N ASP A 231 4.63 -31.72 6.66
CA ASP A 231 3.84 -31.45 5.45
C ASP A 231 4.75 -31.07 4.27
N ILE A 232 5.74 -30.22 4.52
CA ILE A 232 6.69 -29.77 3.50
C ILE A 232 7.63 -30.90 3.07
N ARG A 233 8.12 -31.73 3.99
CA ARG A 233 8.94 -32.92 3.65
C ARG A 233 8.16 -33.91 2.79
N ASN A 234 6.90 -34.15 3.12
CA ASN A 234 6.04 -35.02 2.33
C ASN A 234 5.89 -34.46 0.91
N PHE A 235 5.59 -33.17 0.78
CA PHE A 235 5.49 -32.49 -0.51
C PHE A 235 6.78 -32.56 -1.34
N ILE A 236 7.94 -32.34 -0.72
CA ILE A 236 9.26 -32.53 -1.37
C ILE A 236 9.39 -33.94 -1.93
N GLY A 237 9.00 -34.96 -1.15
CA GLY A 237 8.98 -36.36 -1.59
C GLY A 237 8.06 -36.57 -2.79
N SER A 238 6.86 -36.00 -2.76
CA SER A 238 5.89 -36.07 -3.85
C SER A 238 6.42 -35.45 -5.14
N LEU A 239 7.05 -34.27 -5.04
CA LEU A 239 7.70 -33.59 -6.18
C LEU A 239 8.82 -34.44 -6.77
N ALA A 240 9.67 -35.05 -5.92
CA ALA A 240 10.76 -35.91 -6.36
C ALA A 240 10.27 -37.15 -7.11
N ILE A 241 9.25 -37.83 -6.58
CA ILE A 241 8.64 -39.03 -7.20
C ILE A 241 8.03 -38.69 -8.56
N LYS A 242 7.43 -37.50 -8.69
CA LYS A 242 6.77 -37.05 -9.92
C LYS A 242 7.69 -36.30 -10.88
N GLY A 243 8.94 -36.04 -10.50
CA GLY A 243 9.94 -35.37 -11.33
C GLY A 243 9.72 -33.85 -11.49
N PHE A 244 8.98 -33.21 -10.59
CA PHE A 244 8.76 -31.76 -10.64
C PHE A 244 9.90 -30.98 -9.99
N SER A 245 10.54 -30.08 -10.72
CA SER A 245 11.60 -29.21 -10.19
C SER A 245 11.08 -28.03 -9.35
N LYS A 246 9.79 -27.68 -9.49
CA LYS A 246 9.16 -26.53 -8.84
C LYS A 246 7.83 -26.94 -8.19
N GLY A 247 7.54 -26.35 -7.03
CA GLY A 247 6.28 -26.56 -6.34
C GLY A 247 5.75 -25.33 -5.63
N VAL A 248 4.42 -25.23 -5.52
CA VAL A 248 3.74 -24.24 -4.69
C VAL A 248 2.92 -24.98 -3.65
N PHE A 249 3.13 -24.63 -2.38
CA PHE A 249 2.34 -25.14 -1.27
C PHE A 249 1.48 -24.01 -0.71
N LEU A 250 0.17 -24.20 -0.75
CA LEU A 250 -0.82 -23.24 -0.29
C LEU A 250 -1.55 -23.78 0.94
N THR A 251 -1.83 -22.91 1.90
CA THR A 251 -2.63 -23.25 3.08
C THR A 251 -3.55 -22.11 3.48
N THR A 252 -4.69 -22.44 4.10
CA THR A 252 -5.59 -21.47 4.76
C THR A 252 -5.09 -21.03 6.15
N SER A 253 -3.98 -21.60 6.63
CA SER A 253 -3.34 -21.30 7.92
C SER A 253 -1.98 -20.59 7.74
N SER A 254 -1.18 -20.53 8.80
CA SER A 254 0.24 -20.15 8.72
C SER A 254 1.15 -21.37 8.58
N PHE A 255 2.43 -21.12 8.28
CA PHE A 255 3.51 -22.11 8.33
C PHE A 255 4.29 -21.98 9.64
N SER A 256 4.76 -23.10 10.18
CA SER A 256 5.72 -23.06 11.29
C SER A 256 7.10 -22.57 10.80
N PRO A 257 7.94 -21.99 11.68
CA PRO A 257 9.31 -21.61 11.31
C PRO A 257 10.12 -22.76 10.72
N GLU A 258 9.92 -23.97 11.23
CA GLU A 258 10.56 -25.20 10.74
C GLU A 258 10.06 -25.59 9.35
N ALA A 259 8.78 -25.36 9.04
CA ALA A 259 8.23 -25.59 7.72
C ALA A 259 8.84 -24.64 6.67
N ILE A 260 8.97 -23.35 7.02
CA ILE A 260 9.62 -22.34 6.18
C ILE A 260 11.09 -22.71 5.94
N LYS A 261 11.81 -23.07 7.00
CA LYS A 261 13.21 -23.53 6.92
C LYS A 261 13.35 -24.78 6.05
N THR A 262 12.46 -25.76 6.21
CA THR A 262 12.47 -26.99 5.40
C THR A 262 12.30 -26.69 3.91
N ALA A 263 11.40 -25.75 3.56
CA ALA A 263 11.18 -25.34 2.18
C ALA A 263 12.41 -24.64 1.58
N SER A 264 13.09 -23.78 2.34
CA SER A 264 14.25 -23.02 1.86
C SER A 264 15.53 -23.86 1.76
N GLU A 265 15.65 -24.92 2.57
CA GLU A 265 16.80 -25.85 2.54
C GLU A 265 16.70 -26.90 1.42
N SER A 266 15.56 -27.00 0.74
CA SER A 266 15.40 -27.87 -0.43
C SER A 266 16.31 -27.42 -1.58
N LYS A 267 17.38 -28.18 -1.83
CA LYS A 267 18.35 -27.89 -2.91
C LYS A 267 17.89 -28.35 -4.29
N GLN A 268 17.07 -29.40 -4.35
CA GLN A 268 16.65 -30.02 -5.62
C GLN A 268 15.37 -29.41 -6.19
N HIS A 269 14.48 -28.92 -5.31
CA HIS A 269 13.18 -28.38 -5.70
C HIS A 269 13.03 -26.95 -5.21
N LYS A 270 12.57 -26.05 -6.09
CA LYS A 270 12.20 -24.69 -5.68
C LYS A 270 10.77 -24.68 -5.18
N ILE A 271 10.58 -24.39 -3.89
CA ILE A 271 9.26 -24.41 -3.25
C ILE A 271 8.85 -22.98 -2.85
N ILE A 272 7.66 -22.58 -3.27
CA ILE A 272 7.02 -21.34 -2.82
C ILE A 272 5.91 -21.67 -1.83
N LEU A 273 5.95 -21.04 -0.67
CA LEU A 273 4.93 -21.14 0.37
C LEU A 273 3.96 -19.96 0.27
N ILE A 274 2.66 -20.25 0.28
CA ILE A 274 1.58 -19.24 0.29
C ILE A 274 0.69 -19.56 1.50
N ASP A 275 0.79 -18.72 2.53
CA ASP A 275 -0.03 -18.84 3.74
C ASP A 275 -1.40 -18.19 3.53
N GLY A 276 -2.29 -18.33 4.51
CA GLY A 276 -3.65 -17.83 4.40
C GLY A 276 -3.70 -16.32 4.14
N LYS A 277 -2.86 -15.54 4.85
CA LYS A 277 -2.82 -14.08 4.67
C LYS A 277 -2.42 -13.71 3.24
N LYS A 278 -1.35 -14.31 2.72
CA LYS A 278 -0.90 -14.06 1.35
C LYS A 278 -1.90 -14.56 0.32
N LEU A 279 -2.51 -15.72 0.55
CA LEU A 279 -3.54 -16.30 -0.31
C LEU A 279 -4.73 -15.34 -0.48
N ALA A 280 -5.25 -14.81 0.63
CA ALA A 280 -6.40 -13.92 0.60
C ALA A 280 -6.08 -12.57 -0.04
N ASN A 281 -4.88 -12.02 0.21
CA ASN A 281 -4.43 -10.81 -0.47
C ASN A 281 -4.29 -11.01 -1.98
N LEU A 282 -3.75 -12.15 -2.42
CA LEU A 282 -3.70 -12.50 -3.84
C LEU A 282 -5.11 -12.65 -4.43
N ALA A 283 -6.05 -13.22 -3.68
CA ALA A 283 -7.44 -13.32 -4.11
C ALA A 283 -8.07 -11.94 -4.37
N ILE A 284 -7.81 -10.97 -3.48
CA ILE A 284 -8.25 -9.58 -3.66
C ILE A 284 -7.55 -8.96 -4.88
N GLU A 285 -6.22 -9.05 -4.97
CA GLU A 285 -5.42 -8.46 -6.03
C GLU A 285 -5.82 -8.95 -7.43
N PHE A 286 -6.08 -10.26 -7.56
CA PHE A 286 -6.44 -10.90 -8.82
C PHE A 286 -7.96 -11.07 -9.01
N ASN A 287 -8.78 -10.42 -8.18
CA ASN A 287 -10.25 -10.41 -8.28
C ASN A 287 -10.90 -11.81 -8.24
N VAL A 288 -10.42 -12.70 -7.38
CA VAL A 288 -10.91 -14.08 -7.23
C VAL A 288 -11.73 -14.20 -5.95
N GLY A 289 -13.00 -14.59 -6.08
CA GLY A 289 -13.90 -14.71 -4.93
C GLY A 289 -14.32 -13.37 -4.31
N VAL A 290 -14.06 -12.25 -5.01
CA VAL A 290 -14.43 -10.89 -4.62
C VAL A 290 -15.12 -10.18 -5.79
N GLN A 291 -15.82 -9.09 -5.49
CA GLN A 291 -16.46 -8.22 -6.48
C GLN A 291 -16.15 -6.76 -6.16
N ILE A 292 -16.10 -5.93 -7.20
CA ILE A 292 -15.95 -4.48 -7.04
C ILE A 292 -17.30 -3.93 -6.57
N ASP A 293 -17.33 -3.39 -5.35
CA ASP A 293 -18.50 -2.73 -4.78
C ASP A 293 -18.58 -1.25 -5.23
N GLU A 294 -17.47 -0.52 -5.10
CA GLU A 294 -17.37 0.90 -5.45
C GLU A 294 -16.01 1.24 -6.10
N THR A 295 -15.98 2.27 -6.95
CA THR A 295 -14.74 2.84 -7.51
C THR A 295 -14.57 4.32 -7.13
N ILE A 296 -13.53 4.63 -6.35
CA ILE A 296 -13.21 6.01 -5.93
C ILE A 296 -12.23 6.66 -6.94
N GLN A 297 -12.63 7.79 -7.52
CA GLN A 297 -11.79 8.55 -8.46
C GLN A 297 -11.21 9.81 -7.82
N LEU A 298 -9.87 9.89 -7.73
CA LEU A 298 -9.16 11.08 -7.28
C LEU A 298 -8.83 11.98 -8.46
N LYS A 299 -9.34 13.22 -8.44
CA LYS A 299 -9.07 14.24 -9.46
C LYS A 299 -7.93 15.16 -9.01
N ARG A 300 -7.16 15.65 -9.98
CA ARG A 300 -6.14 16.69 -9.79
C ARG A 300 -6.44 17.84 -10.74
N ILE A 301 -6.03 19.05 -10.36
CA ILE A 301 -6.09 20.18 -11.29
C ILE A 301 -5.25 19.88 -12.52
N ASP A 302 -5.80 20.16 -13.69
CA ASP A 302 -5.09 20.16 -14.95
C ASP A 302 -4.61 21.58 -15.23
N MET A 303 -3.36 21.87 -14.90
CA MET A 303 -2.82 23.23 -15.07
C MET A 303 -2.74 23.62 -16.55
N ASP A 304 -2.53 22.65 -17.45
CA ASP A 304 -2.35 22.92 -18.87
C ASP A 304 -3.65 23.47 -19.49
N PHE A 305 -4.81 22.95 -19.05
CA PHE A 305 -6.13 23.50 -19.41
C PHE A 305 -6.30 24.98 -19.04
N PHE A 306 -5.80 25.41 -17.88
CA PHE A 306 -5.92 26.81 -17.44
C PHE A 306 -4.87 27.73 -18.10
N ASP A 307 -3.73 27.18 -18.51
CA ASP A 307 -2.70 27.92 -19.24
C ASP A 307 -3.12 28.18 -20.71
N GLU A 308 -3.83 27.24 -21.35
CA GLU A 308 -4.30 27.35 -22.75
C GLU A 308 -5.49 28.30 -22.98
N ILE A 309 -6.27 28.60 -21.94
CA ILE A 309 -7.46 29.48 -22.03
C ILE A 309 -7.10 30.97 -21.86
N ASN A 310 -5.85 31.29 -21.52
CA ASN A 310 -5.34 32.67 -21.47
C ASN A 310 -4.90 33.19 -22.84
#